data_AF-A6U8V1-F1
#
_entry.id   AF-A6U8V1-F1
#
_cell.length_a   1.000
_cell.length_b   1.000
_cell.length_c   1.000
_cell.angle_alpha   90.00
_cell.angle_beta   90.00
_cell.angle_gamma   90.00
#
_symmetry.space_group_name_H-M   'P 1'
#
loop_
_entity.id
_entity.type
_entity.pdbx_description
1 polymer ?
#
loop_
_entity_poly.entity_id
_entity_poly.type
_entity_poly.pdbx_seq_one_letter_code
_entity_poly.pdbx_strand_id
1 'polypeptide(L)'
;MKILSIDDQIERMNAVLPEWKATREDDRTATWIGSLRPNKTSYRVRIFYRVPRLLENTTVKQVQPRVFIDSPKLMPNADGELPHVYWPKGNPTAGDPCLCLFDPDHEWSICDFLADTTVPWSSTWLYWYEVWRVSNVWFGPARHEGEEGDAARGSAEAEIAKV
;
A
#
# COMPACT_ATOMS: atom_id res chain seq x y z
N MET A 1 -4.89 16.47 -19.45
CA MET A 1 -4.43 15.43 -18.52
C MET A 1 -3.50 14.51 -19.29
N LYS A 2 -2.21 14.40 -18.91
CA LYS A 2 -1.18 13.62 -19.62
C LYS A 2 -0.98 12.30 -18.87
N ILE A 3 -1.05 11.16 -19.57
CA ILE A 3 -0.61 9.88 -18.99
C ILE A 3 0.91 9.91 -18.90
N LEU A 4 1.43 9.61 -17.71
CA LEU A 4 2.86 9.54 -17.48
C LEU A 4 3.41 8.24 -18.06
N SER A 5 4.43 8.36 -18.91
CA SER A 5 5.17 7.22 -19.41
C SER A 5 6.01 6.58 -18.31
N ILE A 6 6.52 5.38 -18.56
CA ILE A 6 7.44 4.76 -17.59
C ILE A 6 8.73 5.58 -17.45
N ASP A 7 9.14 6.29 -18.50
CA ASP A 7 10.31 7.17 -18.49
C ASP A 7 10.07 8.38 -17.58
N ASP A 8 8.90 9.02 -17.68
CA ASP A 8 8.49 10.10 -16.79
C ASP A 8 8.54 9.63 -15.32
N GLN A 9 8.04 8.41 -15.03
CA GLN A 9 8.05 7.83 -13.68
C GLN A 9 9.48 7.54 -13.19
N ILE A 10 10.34 6.96 -14.03
CA ILE A 10 11.74 6.66 -13.68
C ILE A 10 12.50 7.96 -13.42
N GLU A 11 12.34 8.97 -14.26
CA GLU A 11 13.00 10.28 -14.11
C GLU A 11 12.58 10.94 -12.79
N ARG A 12 11.28 10.99 -12.49
CA ARG A 12 10.78 11.56 -11.23
C ARG A 12 11.28 10.78 -10.02
N MET A 13 11.24 9.46 -10.05
CA MET A 13 11.75 8.61 -8.96
C MET A 13 13.24 8.87 -8.72
N ASN A 14 14.07 8.94 -9.77
CA ASN A 14 15.50 9.23 -9.63
C ASN A 14 15.77 10.64 -9.10
N ALA A 15 14.93 11.62 -9.43
CA ALA A 15 15.07 13.00 -8.97
C ALA A 15 14.72 13.18 -7.49
N VAL A 16 13.71 12.45 -6.99
CA VAL A 16 13.21 12.58 -5.60
C VAL A 16 13.88 11.58 -4.66
N LEU A 17 14.17 10.38 -5.15
CA LEU A 17 14.63 9.21 -4.39
C LEU A 17 15.81 8.54 -5.10
N PRO A 18 16.96 9.23 -5.24
CA PRO A 18 18.09 8.76 -6.04
C PRO A 18 18.69 7.43 -5.56
N GLU A 19 18.47 7.05 -4.30
CA GLU A 19 18.90 5.77 -3.74
C GLU A 19 17.99 4.58 -4.10
N TRP A 20 16.78 4.84 -4.62
CA TRP A 20 15.87 3.79 -5.08
C TRP A 20 16.31 3.27 -6.44
N LYS A 21 16.54 1.96 -6.54
CA LYS A 21 16.97 1.33 -7.78
C LYS A 21 15.77 1.02 -8.66
N ALA A 22 15.71 1.65 -9.83
CA ALA A 22 14.76 1.33 -10.89
C ALA A 22 15.33 0.22 -11.80
N THR A 23 14.51 -0.76 -12.14
CA THR A 23 14.78 -1.77 -13.17
C THR A 23 13.65 -1.72 -14.18
N ARG A 24 13.95 -1.25 -15.40
CA ARG A 24 13.01 -1.28 -16.52
C ARG A 24 12.89 -2.72 -17.02
N GLU A 25 11.66 -3.17 -17.19
CA GLU A 25 11.34 -4.48 -17.76
C GLU A 25 10.96 -4.37 -19.24
N ASP A 26 10.13 -3.37 -19.59
CA ASP A 26 9.76 -3.05 -20.97
C ASP A 26 9.47 -1.54 -21.14
N ASP A 27 8.84 -1.15 -22.26
CA ASP A 27 8.48 0.24 -22.59
C ASP A 27 7.39 0.83 -21.68
N ARG A 28 6.72 0.01 -20.88
CA ARG A 28 5.61 0.40 -20.00
C ARG A 28 5.76 -0.06 -18.56
N THR A 29 6.77 -0.86 -18.25
CA THR A 29 6.86 -1.60 -16.99
C THR A 29 8.21 -1.40 -16.36
N ALA A 30 8.19 -1.10 -15.07
CA ALA A 30 9.39 -1.09 -14.25
C ALA A 30 9.09 -1.51 -12.83
N THR A 31 10.14 -1.96 -12.17
CA THR A 31 10.17 -2.27 -10.75
C THR A 31 11.16 -1.34 -10.06
N TRP A 32 10.78 -0.78 -8.92
CA TRP A 32 11.64 0.01 -8.05
C TRP A 32 11.86 -0.71 -6.72
N ILE A 33 13.09 -0.69 -6.22
CA ILE A 33 13.44 -1.21 -4.91
C ILE A 33 14.18 -0.14 -4.13
N GLY A 34 13.68 0.18 -2.93
CA GLY A 34 14.31 1.11 -2.02
C GLY A 34 14.02 0.79 -0.56
N SER A 35 14.45 1.67 0.33
CA SER A 35 14.23 1.52 1.77
C SER A 35 13.35 2.64 2.30
N LEU A 36 12.37 2.29 3.12
CA LEU A 36 11.57 3.24 3.90
C LEU A 36 11.78 2.96 5.38
N ARG A 37 11.99 4.02 6.15
CA ARG A 37 12.03 3.96 7.61
C ARG A 37 10.99 4.95 8.16
N PRO A 38 9.71 4.56 8.22
CA PRO A 38 8.65 5.46 8.66
C PRO A 38 8.78 5.84 10.13
N ASN A 39 9.30 4.94 10.97
CA ASN A 39 9.57 5.19 12.37
C ASN A 39 10.76 4.33 12.86
N LYS A 40 10.51 3.20 13.54
CA LYS A 40 11.60 2.44 14.18
C LYS A 40 12.25 1.43 13.25
N THR A 41 11.50 0.88 12.30
CA THR A 41 11.96 -0.23 11.46
C THR A 41 12.29 0.25 10.05
N SER A 42 13.39 -0.25 9.49
CA SER A 42 13.71 -0.03 8.08
C SER A 42 13.14 -1.17 7.25
N TYR A 43 12.36 -0.84 6.23
CA TYR A 43 11.70 -1.77 5.33
C TYR A 43 12.28 -1.65 3.93
N ARG A 44 12.68 -2.77 3.34
CA ARG A 44 12.98 -2.89 1.92
C ARG A 44 11.66 -3.03 1.15
N VAL A 45 11.30 -2.00 0.42
CA VAL A 45 10.05 -1.87 -0.32
C VAL A 45 10.30 -2.09 -1.79
N ARG A 46 9.39 -2.82 -2.44
CA ARG A 46 9.39 -3.06 -3.88
C ARG A 46 8.09 -2.58 -4.50
N ILE A 47 8.19 -1.70 -5.48
CA ILE A 47 7.05 -1.15 -6.23
C ILE A 47 7.14 -1.68 -7.64
N PHE A 48 6.10 -2.35 -8.10
CA PHE A 48 5.91 -2.75 -9.49
C PHE A 48 4.83 -1.86 -10.12
N TYR A 49 5.09 -1.31 -11.29
CA TYR A 49 4.09 -0.53 -12.02
C TYR A 49 4.17 -0.78 -13.53
N ARG A 50 2.99 -0.85 -14.14
CA ARG A 50 2.81 -0.94 -15.58
C ARG A 50 1.86 0.18 -16.03
N VAL A 51 2.33 1.03 -16.93
CA VAL A 51 1.50 2.08 -17.52
C VAL A 51 0.38 1.45 -18.36
N PRO A 52 -0.90 1.72 -18.06
CA PRO A 52 -2.01 1.18 -18.83
C PRO A 52 -2.14 1.87 -20.19
N ARG A 53 -2.76 1.19 -21.16
CA ARG A 53 -3.12 1.80 -22.45
C ARG A 53 -4.50 2.41 -22.38
N LEU A 54 -4.70 3.53 -23.07
CA LEU A 54 -5.99 4.22 -23.17
C LEU A 54 -7.16 3.35 -23.69
N LEU A 55 -6.86 2.31 -24.46
CA LEU A 55 -7.86 1.39 -25.03
C LEU A 55 -8.10 0.15 -24.14
N GLU A 56 -7.39 0.01 -23.02
CA GLU A 56 -7.62 -1.05 -22.07
C GLU A 56 -8.87 -0.68 -21.23
N ASN A 57 -9.93 -1.50 -21.28
CA ASN A 57 -11.11 -1.33 -20.45
C ASN A 57 -10.80 -1.80 -19.01
N THR A 58 -10.00 -1.02 -18.29
CA THR A 58 -9.46 -1.37 -16.97
C THR A 58 -9.88 -0.37 -15.90
N THR A 59 -10.00 -0.86 -14.66
CA THR A 59 -10.28 -0.02 -13.49
C THR A 59 -8.99 0.42 -12.82
N VAL A 60 -9.04 1.50 -12.01
CA VAL A 60 -7.88 1.97 -11.24
C VAL A 60 -7.30 0.85 -10.38
N LYS A 61 -8.14 0.07 -9.71
CA LYS A 61 -7.74 -1.11 -8.91
C LYS A 61 -6.91 -2.13 -9.71
N GLN A 62 -7.21 -2.30 -11.00
CA GLN A 62 -6.46 -3.21 -11.87
C GLN A 62 -5.09 -2.63 -12.27
N VAL A 63 -5.00 -1.32 -12.50
CA VAL A 63 -3.81 -0.69 -13.07
C VAL A 63 -2.92 0.02 -12.05
N GLN A 64 -3.38 0.19 -10.80
CA GLN A 64 -2.62 0.82 -9.73
C GLN A 64 -1.27 0.11 -9.48
N PRO A 65 -0.25 0.84 -9.02
CA PRO A 65 1.01 0.25 -8.61
C PRO A 65 0.81 -0.84 -7.55
N ARG A 66 1.65 -1.87 -7.63
CA ARG A 66 1.68 -2.98 -6.68
C ARG A 66 2.88 -2.81 -5.77
N VAL A 67 2.63 -2.71 -4.46
CA VAL A 67 3.68 -2.46 -3.47
C VAL A 67 3.82 -3.66 -2.54
N PHE A 68 5.05 -4.14 -2.40
CA PHE A 68 5.40 -5.30 -1.59
C PHE A 68 6.50 -4.95 -0.59
N ILE A 69 6.48 -5.64 0.54
CA ILE A 69 7.53 -5.54 1.55
C ILE A 69 8.41 -6.78 1.46
N ASP A 70 9.64 -6.58 0.98
CA ASP A 70 10.59 -7.67 0.81
C ASP A 70 11.28 -8.04 2.15
N SER A 71 11.51 -7.06 3.04
CA SER A 71 12.12 -7.28 4.35
C SER A 71 11.91 -6.09 5.31
N PRO A 72 11.71 -6.29 6.62
CA PRO A 72 11.29 -7.55 7.22
C PRO A 72 9.90 -7.93 6.68
N LYS A 73 9.60 -9.23 6.64
CA LYS A 73 8.29 -9.70 6.18
C LYS A 73 7.19 -9.18 7.08
N LEU A 74 6.07 -8.78 6.48
CA LEU A 74 4.88 -8.41 7.22
C LEU A 74 4.34 -9.64 7.92
N MET A 75 4.14 -9.51 9.22
CA MET A 75 3.58 -10.57 10.05
C MET A 75 2.12 -10.26 10.39
N PRO A 76 1.22 -11.25 10.25
CA PRO A 76 -0.11 -11.19 10.82
C PRO A 76 -0.10 -11.15 12.36
N ASN A 77 -1.24 -10.79 12.97
CA ASN A 77 -1.44 -10.89 14.42
C ASN A 77 -1.78 -12.34 14.84
N ALA A 78 -2.11 -12.54 16.11
CA ALA A 78 -2.46 -13.86 16.64
C ALA A 78 -3.71 -14.47 15.97
N ASP A 79 -4.61 -13.62 15.48
CA ASP A 79 -5.84 -13.99 14.78
C ASP A 79 -5.61 -14.23 13.27
N GLY A 80 -4.36 -14.09 12.81
CA GLY A 80 -4.00 -14.29 11.40
C GLY A 80 -4.32 -13.10 10.50
N GLU A 81 -4.64 -11.94 11.07
CA GLU A 81 -5.03 -10.74 10.34
C GLU A 81 -3.82 -9.91 9.94
N LEU A 82 -3.90 -9.30 8.76
CA LEU A 82 -2.98 -8.25 8.31
C LEU A 82 -3.85 -7.13 7.70
N PRO A 83 -3.90 -5.94 8.31
CA PRO A 83 -4.80 -4.89 7.86
C PRO A 83 -4.38 -4.35 6.50
N HIS A 84 -5.34 -3.93 5.67
CA HIS A 84 -5.09 -3.14 4.46
C HIS A 84 -4.06 -3.74 3.49
N VAL A 85 -4.27 -5.02 3.14
CA VAL A 85 -3.51 -5.71 2.09
C VAL A 85 -4.42 -6.42 1.09
N TYR A 86 -3.91 -6.63 -0.11
CA TYR A 86 -4.46 -7.51 -1.12
C TYR A 86 -3.68 -8.82 -1.15
N TRP A 87 -4.35 -9.92 -0.82
CA TRP A 87 -3.78 -11.26 -0.92
C TRP A 87 -3.84 -11.78 -2.36
N PRO A 88 -2.77 -12.42 -2.86
CA PRO A 88 -2.79 -13.07 -4.16
C PRO A 88 -3.93 -14.08 -4.25
N LYS A 89 -4.87 -13.87 -5.20
CA LYS A 89 -6.09 -14.69 -5.35
C LYS A 89 -6.94 -14.80 -4.07
N GLY A 90 -6.85 -13.83 -3.16
CA GLY A 90 -7.54 -13.88 -1.87
C GLY A 90 -7.01 -14.93 -0.89
N ASN A 91 -5.84 -15.52 -1.17
CA ASN A 91 -5.27 -16.60 -0.36
C ASN A 91 -3.97 -16.15 0.34
N PRO A 92 -3.95 -16.07 1.69
CA PRO A 92 -2.74 -15.72 2.46
C PRO A 92 -1.54 -16.64 2.29
N THR A 93 -1.75 -17.86 1.78
CA THR A 93 -0.69 -18.84 1.54
C THR A 93 -0.13 -18.81 0.11
N ALA A 94 -0.74 -18.03 -0.79
CA ALA A 94 -0.39 -18.02 -2.22
C ALA A 94 0.79 -17.10 -2.57
N GLY A 95 1.30 -16.31 -1.62
CA GLY A 95 2.45 -15.44 -1.82
C GLY A 95 2.43 -14.21 -0.90
N ASP A 96 3.37 -13.29 -1.13
CA ASP A 96 3.45 -12.05 -0.38
C ASP A 96 2.23 -11.14 -0.65
N PRO A 97 1.68 -10.48 0.39
CA PRO A 97 0.60 -9.52 0.23
C PRO A 97 1.08 -8.25 -0.48
N CYS A 98 0.21 -7.66 -1.29
CA CYS A 98 0.39 -6.30 -1.82
C CYS A 98 -0.28 -5.30 -0.87
N LEU A 99 0.34 -4.15 -0.62
CA LEU A 99 -0.28 -3.11 0.20
C LEU A 99 -1.51 -2.51 -0.48
N CYS A 100 -2.52 -2.17 0.32
CA CYS A 100 -3.61 -1.28 -0.06
C CYS A 100 -3.29 0.13 0.47
N LEU A 101 -2.98 1.06 -0.43
CA LEU A 101 -2.39 2.35 -0.06
C LEU A 101 -3.36 3.53 -0.07
N PHE A 102 -4.45 3.44 -0.84
CA PHE A 102 -5.34 4.55 -1.14
C PHE A 102 -6.71 4.06 -1.61
N ASP A 103 -7.70 4.94 -1.63
CA ASP A 103 -9.01 4.76 -2.26
C ASP A 103 -8.86 4.92 -3.79
N PRO A 104 -8.98 3.82 -4.56
CA PRO A 104 -8.70 3.84 -6.00
C PRO A 104 -9.72 4.66 -6.80
N ASP A 105 -10.87 4.99 -6.23
CA ASP A 105 -11.89 5.78 -6.93
C ASP A 105 -11.71 7.29 -6.72
N HIS A 106 -10.88 7.71 -5.75
CA HIS A 106 -10.84 9.11 -5.30
C HIS A 106 -9.43 9.71 -5.19
N GLU A 107 -8.41 8.91 -4.86
CA GLU A 107 -7.13 9.45 -4.41
C GLU A 107 -6.01 9.34 -5.45
N TRP A 108 -6.12 8.43 -6.43
CA TRP A 108 -5.05 8.16 -7.38
C TRP A 108 -5.54 8.06 -8.83
N SER A 109 -4.71 8.53 -9.75
CA SER A 109 -4.88 8.39 -11.18
C SER A 109 -3.57 7.96 -11.87
N ILE A 110 -3.70 7.47 -13.10
CA ILE A 110 -2.56 7.12 -13.98
C ILE A 110 -1.69 8.32 -14.38
N CYS A 111 -2.11 9.52 -14.00
CA CYS A 111 -1.41 10.77 -14.24
C CYS A 111 -0.57 11.23 -13.04
N ASP A 112 -0.60 10.49 -11.94
CA ASP A 112 0.16 10.81 -10.74
C ASP A 112 1.53 10.13 -10.73
N PHE A 113 2.52 10.86 -10.24
CA PHE A 113 3.86 10.31 -10.06
C PHE A 113 3.89 9.37 -8.86
N LEU A 114 4.52 8.20 -9.02
CA LEU A 114 4.70 7.24 -7.93
C LEU A 114 5.52 7.82 -6.77
N ALA A 115 6.51 8.64 -7.09
CA ALA A 115 7.36 9.33 -6.11
C ALA A 115 6.57 10.26 -5.20
N ASP A 116 5.51 10.87 -5.74
CA ASP A 116 4.71 11.90 -5.05
C ASP A 116 3.46 11.31 -4.36
N THR A 117 3.10 10.07 -4.67
CA THR A 117 1.90 9.39 -4.15
C THR A 117 2.23 8.06 -3.49
N THR A 118 2.62 7.08 -4.29
CA THR A 118 2.80 5.68 -3.88
C THR A 118 3.88 5.52 -2.81
N VAL A 119 5.02 6.20 -2.96
CA VAL A 119 6.10 6.13 -1.97
C VAL A 119 5.70 6.76 -0.62
N PRO A 120 5.22 8.01 -0.55
CA PRO A 120 4.81 8.60 0.72
C PRO A 120 3.62 7.86 1.37
N TRP A 121 2.68 7.33 0.58
CA TRP A 121 1.60 6.49 1.12
C TRP A 121 2.10 5.14 1.63
N SER A 122 3.09 4.53 0.98
CA SER A 122 3.75 3.32 1.50
C SER A 122 4.42 3.57 2.85
N SER A 123 5.06 4.74 3.01
CA SER A 123 5.66 5.15 4.29
C SER A 123 4.58 5.33 5.37
N THR A 124 3.47 5.99 5.03
CA THR A 124 2.34 6.21 5.94
C THR A 124 1.68 4.89 6.35
N TRP A 125 1.48 3.97 5.39
CA TRP A 125 0.96 2.63 5.67
C TRP A 125 1.88 1.87 6.63
N LEU A 126 3.20 1.90 6.40
CA LEU A 126 4.16 1.22 7.26
C LEU A 126 4.25 1.86 8.66
N TYR A 127 4.06 3.17 8.78
CA TYR A 127 3.92 3.84 10.07
C TYR A 127 2.73 3.25 10.86
N TRP A 128 1.56 3.16 10.24
CA TRP A 128 0.37 2.61 10.88
C TRP A 128 0.48 1.12 11.14
N TYR A 129 1.20 0.39 10.29
CA TYR A 129 1.57 -1.00 10.56
C TYR A 129 2.40 -1.14 11.83
N GLU A 130 3.42 -0.30 12.04
CA GLU A 130 4.21 -0.31 13.27
C GLU A 130 3.34 -0.05 14.51
N VAL A 131 2.38 0.88 14.43
CA VAL A 131 1.42 1.17 15.51
C VAL A 131 0.47 -0.01 15.74
N TRP A 132 -0.05 -0.60 14.68
CA TRP A 132 -0.95 -1.76 14.73
C TRP A 132 -0.23 -2.97 15.33
N ARG A 133 1.05 -3.20 15.03
CA ARG A 133 1.84 -4.29 15.63
C ARG A 133 1.95 -4.23 17.15
N VAL A 134 1.74 -3.05 17.74
CA VAL A 134 1.76 -2.84 19.20
C VAL A 134 0.35 -2.82 19.79
N SER A 135 -0.58 -2.13 19.13
CA SER A 135 -1.92 -1.88 19.66
C SER A 135 -2.97 -2.91 19.24
N ASN A 136 -2.70 -3.69 18.19
CA ASN A 136 -3.67 -4.51 17.46
C ASN A 136 -4.87 -3.73 16.88
N VAL A 137 -4.78 -2.39 16.81
CA VAL A 137 -5.82 -1.50 16.27
C VAL A 137 -5.26 -0.77 15.06
N TRP A 138 -5.99 -0.81 13.93
CA TRP A 138 -5.59 -0.11 12.72
C TRP A 138 -6.09 1.33 12.75
N PHE A 139 -5.17 2.28 12.77
CA PHE A 139 -5.46 3.72 12.77
C PHE A 139 -5.18 4.37 11.41
N GLY A 140 -4.77 3.58 10.42
CA GLY A 140 -4.55 4.09 9.07
C GLY A 140 -5.85 4.47 8.36
N PRO A 141 -5.76 5.00 7.14
CA PRO A 141 -6.95 5.35 6.35
C PRO A 141 -7.89 4.14 6.26
N ALA A 142 -9.14 4.32 6.71
CA ALA A 142 -10.06 3.22 6.97
C ALA A 142 -10.81 2.69 5.73
N ARG A 143 -10.66 3.30 4.55
CA ARG A 143 -11.52 2.98 3.40
C ARG A 143 -10.95 1.80 2.61
N HIS A 144 -11.47 0.61 2.92
CA HIS A 144 -11.63 -0.46 1.94
C HIS A 144 -12.94 -0.23 1.15
N GLU A 145 -12.94 -0.51 -0.15
CA GLU A 145 -14.20 -0.68 -0.90
C GLU A 145 -15.05 -1.77 -0.19
N GLY A 146 -16.21 -1.39 0.35
CA GLY A 146 -17.23 -2.32 0.86
C GLY A 146 -17.46 -2.38 2.38
N GLU A 147 -16.73 -1.60 3.19
CA GLU A 147 -17.06 -1.44 4.62
C GLU A 147 -17.75 -0.09 4.85
N GLU A 148 -19.08 -0.09 4.80
CA GLU A 148 -19.87 0.94 5.48
C GLU A 148 -19.67 0.79 6.98
N GLY A 149 -18.97 1.76 7.57
CA GLY A 149 -18.76 2.03 9.00
C GLY A 149 -19.25 1.01 10.03
N ASP A 150 -18.31 0.34 10.68
CA ASP A 150 -18.56 -0.20 12.02
C ASP A 150 -17.34 -0.05 12.96
N ALA A 151 -16.64 1.09 12.85
CA ALA A 151 -15.62 1.48 13.83
C ALA A 151 -16.22 2.37 14.93
N ALA A 152 -17.25 1.89 15.63
CA ALA A 152 -17.70 2.49 16.89
C ALA A 152 -18.62 1.56 17.72
N ARG A 153 -18.10 0.44 18.24
CA ARG A 153 -18.63 -0.10 19.51
C ARG A 153 -17.65 -1.02 20.21
N GLY A 154 -17.07 -0.50 21.29
CA GLY A 154 -16.22 -1.27 22.20
C GLY A 154 -15.56 -0.43 23.29
N SER A 155 -16.16 0.70 23.68
CA SER A 155 -15.77 1.42 24.90
C SER A 155 -16.74 1.04 26.02
N ALA A 156 -16.18 0.43 27.06
CA ALA A 156 -16.60 0.49 28.46
C ALA A 156 -18.08 0.18 28.80
N GLU A 157 -18.31 -0.99 29.38
CA GLU A 157 -19.24 -1.12 30.51
C GLU A 157 -18.56 -1.89 31.65
N ALA A 158 -18.04 -1.12 32.60
CA ALA A 158 -17.83 -1.57 33.98
C ALA A 158 -19.12 -1.32 34.77
N GLU A 159 -19.36 -2.19 35.77
CA GLU A 159 -20.47 -2.21 36.74
C GLU A 159 -21.85 -2.54 36.13
N ILE A 160 -22.63 -3.48 36.69
CA ILE A 160 -23.18 -3.44 38.05
C ILE A 160 -23.43 -4.88 38.57
N ALA A 161 -23.01 -5.12 39.81
CA ALA A 161 -23.43 -6.27 40.63
C ALA A 161 -24.91 -6.16 41.03
N LYS A 162 -25.64 -7.28 41.01
CA LYS A 162 -26.84 -7.48 41.85
C LYS A 162 -27.02 -8.97 42.17
N VAL A 163 -26.85 -9.25 43.48
CA VAL A 163 -27.45 -10.29 44.34
C VAL A 163 -27.46 -11.73 43.84
#